data_AF-A0A7S3G516-F1
#
_entry.id   AF-A0A7S3G516-F1
#
_cell.length_a   1.000
_cell.length_b   1.000
_cell.length_c   1.000
_cell.angle_alpha   90.00
_cell.angle_beta   90.00
_cell.angle_gamma   90.00
#
_symmetry.space_group_name_H-M   'P 1'
#
loop_
_entity.id
_entity.type
_entity.pdbx_description
1 polymer ?
#
loop_
_entity_poly.entity_id
_entity_poly.type
_entity_poly.pdbx_seq_one_letter_code
_entity_poly.pdbx_strand_id
1 'polypeptide(L)'
;GEASAKATPPREPVVLGGEEEEIHAKDERTMDEMIAELAQEFKECNLELPLEKLEDGGYVLALGEDSKRLRMVDGVVAVEVVDGTHASVKEYLSSLAEIANE
;
A
#
# COMPACT_ATOMS: atom_id res chain seq x y z
N GLY A 1 5.69 -41.50 48.96
CA GLY A 1 5.37 -40.73 47.75
C GLY A 1 3.96 -41.07 47.36
N GLU A 2 3.17 -40.22 46.74
CA GLU A 2 3.32 -38.83 46.31
C GLU A 2 1.96 -38.44 45.72
N ALA A 3 1.72 -37.14 45.63
CA ALA A 3 0.65 -36.50 44.84
C ALA A 3 -0.81 -36.65 45.33
N SER A 4 -1.33 -35.56 45.92
CA SER A 4 -2.63 -34.94 45.60
C SER A 4 -2.82 -33.71 46.49
N ALA A 5 -2.25 -32.58 46.07
CA ALA A 5 -2.53 -31.29 46.68
C ALA A 5 -3.96 -30.85 46.30
N LYS A 6 -4.84 -30.73 47.28
CA LYS A 6 -6.05 -29.91 47.21
C LYS A 6 -5.69 -28.48 47.64
N ALA A 7 -5.76 -27.53 46.71
CA ALA A 7 -6.07 -26.14 47.03
C ALA A 7 -6.50 -25.43 45.73
N THR A 8 -7.78 -25.08 45.67
CA THR A 8 -8.44 -24.29 44.64
C THR A 8 -7.73 -22.93 44.48
N PRO A 9 -7.31 -22.50 43.28
CA PRO A 9 -6.70 -21.19 43.11
C PRO A 9 -7.77 -20.07 43.26
N PRO A 10 -7.49 -19.02 44.05
CA PRO A 10 -8.36 -17.85 44.19
C PRO A 10 -8.31 -16.95 42.94
N ARG A 11 -9.37 -16.13 42.80
CA ARG A 11 -9.73 -15.21 41.70
C ARG A 11 -8.53 -14.60 40.93
N GLU A 12 -8.64 -14.61 39.59
CA GLU A 12 -7.72 -14.00 38.63
C GLU A 12 -7.17 -12.63 39.06
N PRO A 13 -5.84 -12.45 39.01
CA PRO A 13 -5.22 -11.14 38.92
C PRO A 13 -4.68 -10.84 37.49
N VAL A 14 -5.33 -9.88 36.83
CA VAL A 14 -4.85 -8.79 35.94
C VAL A 14 -3.71 -9.06 34.91
N VAL A 15 -4.13 -9.04 33.64
CA VAL A 15 -3.57 -8.51 32.36
C VAL A 15 -2.18 -7.86 32.32
N LEU A 16 -1.39 -8.17 31.26
CA LEU A 16 -0.68 -7.20 30.39
C LEU A 16 0.09 -7.90 29.24
N GLY A 17 -0.24 -7.53 28.00
CA GLY A 17 0.74 -7.44 26.92
C GLY A 17 0.53 -8.33 25.69
N GLY A 18 0.00 -7.73 24.62
CA GLY A 18 0.13 -8.21 23.24
C GLY A 18 -1.10 -8.96 22.76
N GLU A 19 -2.02 -8.22 22.16
CA GLU A 19 -3.17 -8.73 21.42
C GLU A 19 -2.80 -9.90 20.50
N GLU A 20 -3.71 -10.88 20.44
CA GLU A 20 -3.74 -11.93 19.44
C GLU A 20 -3.56 -11.35 18.04
N GLU A 21 -2.79 -12.07 17.23
CA GLU A 21 -2.61 -11.89 15.80
C GLU A 21 -3.99 -11.95 15.10
N GLU A 22 -4.67 -10.81 15.05
CA GLU A 22 -5.86 -10.62 14.24
C GLU A 22 -5.43 -10.54 12.77
N ILE A 23 -5.53 -11.67 12.09
CA ILE A 23 -5.76 -11.74 10.65
C ILE A 23 -7.08 -11.03 10.29
N HIS A 24 -7.11 -9.71 10.40
CA HIS A 24 -8.20 -8.88 9.91
C HIS A 24 -7.92 -8.56 8.42
N ALA A 25 -7.92 -9.60 7.58
CA ALA A 25 -8.04 -9.45 6.13
C ALA A 25 -9.49 -9.08 5.79
N LYS A 26 -9.93 -7.87 6.17
CA LYS A 26 -11.11 -7.26 5.57
C LYS A 26 -10.61 -6.51 4.34
N ASP A 27 -10.96 -7.08 3.18
CA ASP A 27 -11.08 -6.52 1.84
C ASP A 27 -11.19 -4.96 1.78
N GLU A 28 -10.10 -4.26 2.08
CA GLU A 28 -9.90 -2.85 1.83
C GLU A 28 -8.58 -2.74 1.08
N ARG A 29 -8.62 -2.96 -0.24
CA ARG A 29 -7.42 -2.80 -1.07
C ARG A 29 -6.86 -1.41 -0.84
N THR A 30 -5.72 -1.36 -0.16
CA THR A 30 -5.09 -0.10 0.21
C THR A 30 -4.40 0.50 -1.01
N MET A 31 -4.19 1.81 -0.99
CA MET A 31 -3.37 2.46 -2.02
C MET A 31 -1.98 1.82 -2.10
N ASP A 32 -1.42 1.41 -0.97
CA ASP A 32 -0.12 0.73 -0.85
C ASP A 32 -0.08 -0.58 -1.66
N GLU A 33 -1.09 -1.42 -1.51
CA GLU A 33 -1.20 -2.69 -2.25
C GLU A 33 -1.33 -2.47 -3.76
N MET A 34 -2.21 -1.57 -4.19
CA MET A 34 -2.37 -1.28 -5.62
C MET A 34 -1.10 -0.71 -6.25
N ILE A 35 -0.39 0.14 -5.51
CA ILE A 35 0.89 0.70 -5.91
C ILE A 35 1.95 -0.41 -6.01
N ALA A 36 1.97 -1.34 -5.05
CA ALA A 36 2.88 -2.48 -5.05
C ALA A 36 2.61 -3.44 -6.24
N GLU A 37 1.35 -3.74 -6.53
CA GLU A 37 0.94 -4.52 -7.71
C GLU A 37 1.40 -3.84 -9.01
N LEU A 38 1.15 -2.54 -9.14
CA LEU A 38 1.62 -1.74 -10.28
C LEU A 38 3.14 -1.79 -10.41
N ALA A 39 3.88 -1.54 -9.32
CA ALA A 39 5.34 -1.55 -9.34
C ALA A 39 5.89 -2.94 -9.73
N GLN A 40 5.24 -4.01 -9.27
CA GLN A 40 5.58 -5.37 -9.63
C GLN A 40 5.34 -5.63 -11.13
N GLU A 41 4.18 -5.25 -11.68
CA GLU A 41 3.88 -5.42 -13.11
C GLU A 41 4.92 -4.69 -14.00
N PHE A 42 5.27 -3.45 -13.65
CA PHE A 42 6.29 -2.71 -14.40
C PHE A 42 7.66 -3.40 -14.35
N LYS A 43 8.02 -3.93 -13.18
CA LYS A 43 9.27 -4.69 -13.00
C LYS A 43 9.29 -5.96 -13.86
N GLU A 44 8.17 -6.65 -14.02
CA GLU A 44 8.05 -7.80 -14.96
C GLU A 44 8.23 -7.37 -16.42
N CYS A 45 7.83 -6.15 -16.77
CA CYS A 45 8.11 -5.54 -18.07
C CYS A 45 9.54 -4.98 -18.20
N ASN A 46 10.42 -5.21 -17.21
CA ASN A 46 11.77 -4.66 -17.15
C ASN A 46 11.80 -3.11 -17.16
N LEU A 47 10.72 -2.50 -16.63
CA LEU A 47 10.55 -1.07 -16.44
C LEU A 47 10.59 -0.77 -14.94
N GLU A 48 11.10 0.40 -14.57
CA GLU A 48 11.00 0.90 -13.20
C GLU A 48 9.82 1.87 -13.12
N LEU A 49 8.92 1.62 -12.16
CA LEU A 49 7.80 2.53 -11.92
C LEU A 49 8.31 3.68 -11.05
N PRO A 50 8.40 4.92 -11.56
CA PRO A 50 8.98 6.01 -10.80
C PRO A 50 8.00 6.50 -9.74
N LEU A 51 7.99 5.83 -8.59
CA LEU A 51 7.10 6.09 -7.46
C LEU A 51 7.90 6.51 -6.25
N GLU A 52 7.40 7.51 -5.54
CA GLU A 52 7.96 7.96 -4.28
C GLU A 52 6.88 8.06 -3.21
N LYS A 53 7.17 7.55 -2.01
CA LYS A 53 6.29 7.66 -0.85
C LYS A 53 6.60 8.96 -0.11
N LEU A 54 5.59 9.81 0.03
CA LEU A 54 5.67 11.05 0.78
C LEU A 54 5.68 10.76 2.28
N GLU A 55 6.30 11.66 3.05
CA GLU A 55 6.33 11.61 4.52
C GLU A 55 4.92 11.65 5.15
N ASP A 56 3.96 12.25 4.45
CA ASP A 56 2.54 12.34 4.82
C ASP A 56 1.76 11.02 4.56
N GLY A 57 2.44 9.98 4.06
CA GLY A 57 1.84 8.68 3.73
C GLY A 57 1.16 8.61 2.35
N GLY A 58 1.21 9.70 1.58
CA GLY A 58 0.78 9.71 0.18
C GLY A 58 1.84 9.16 -0.79
N TYR A 59 1.45 8.96 -2.05
CA TYR A 59 2.36 8.55 -3.12
C TYR A 59 2.41 9.60 -4.23
N VAL A 60 3.58 9.77 -4.85
CA VAL A 60 3.78 10.60 -6.04
C VAL A 60 4.48 9.79 -7.12
N LEU A 61 4.19 10.12 -8.37
CA LEU A 61 4.89 9.61 -9.54
C LEU A 61 6.01 10.58 -9.91
N ALA A 62 7.27 10.17 -9.78
CA ALA A 62 8.48 10.98 -9.96
C ALA A 62 9.02 10.88 -11.39
N LEU A 63 8.41 11.59 -12.33
CA LEU A 63 8.75 11.58 -13.75
C LEU A 63 9.93 12.51 -14.08
N GLY A 64 11.09 12.24 -13.48
CA GLY A 64 12.28 13.07 -13.66
C GLY A 64 12.11 14.47 -13.04
N GLU A 65 11.91 15.50 -13.87
CA GLU A 65 11.72 16.88 -13.41
C GLU A 65 10.31 17.15 -12.86
N ASP A 66 9.31 16.36 -13.27
CA ASP A 66 7.93 16.51 -12.82
C ASP A 66 7.54 15.43 -11.81
N SER A 67 6.88 15.83 -10.72
CA SER A 67 6.24 14.88 -9.80
C SER A 67 4.73 15.10 -9.76
N LYS A 68 3.96 14.02 -9.86
CA LYS A 68 2.50 14.07 -9.82
C LYS A 68 1.95 13.28 -8.66
N ARG A 69 1.11 13.91 -7.83
CA ARG A 69 0.51 13.24 -6.68
C ARG A 69 -0.53 12.22 -7.13
N LEU A 70 -0.40 11.02 -6.59
CA LEU A 70 -1.32 9.94 -6.86
C LEU A 70 -2.51 10.02 -5.91
N ARG A 71 -3.68 9.66 -6.43
CA ARG A 71 -4.93 9.61 -5.68
C ARG A 71 -5.70 8.36 -6.05
N MET A 72 -6.50 7.87 -5.10
CA MET A 72 -7.46 6.82 -5.36
C MET A 72 -8.72 7.46 -5.96
N VAL A 73 -9.05 7.07 -7.20
CA VAL A 73 -10.27 7.51 -7.91
C VAL A 73 -10.98 6.26 -8.37
N ASP A 74 -12.25 6.07 -7.99
CA ASP A 74 -13.05 4.90 -8.40
C ASP A 74 -12.39 3.53 -8.10
N GLY A 75 -11.59 3.44 -7.02
CA GLY A 75 -10.88 2.22 -6.66
C GLY A 75 -9.64 1.91 -7.52
N VAL A 76 -9.17 2.87 -8.32
CA VAL A 76 -7.89 2.78 -9.05
C VAL A 76 -6.93 3.90 -8.65
N VAL A 77 -5.62 3.63 -8.76
CA VAL A 77 -4.60 4.65 -8.60
C VAL A 77 -4.54 5.50 -9.86
N ALA A 78 -4.92 6.77 -9.71
CA ALA A 78 -4.95 7.76 -10.76
C ALA A 78 -4.04 8.94 -10.45
N VAL A 79 -3.64 9.62 -11.52
CA VAL A 79 -2.80 10.81 -11.50
C VAL A 79 -3.57 11.96 -12.12
N GLU A 80 -3.51 13.13 -11.48
CA GLU A 80 -4.12 14.34 -12.03
C GLU A 80 -3.23 14.88 -13.17
N VAL A 81 -3.81 14.96 -14.37
CA VAL A 81 -3.16 15.54 -15.55
C VAL A 81 -3.56 17.01 -15.73
N VAL A 82 -2.81 17.72 -16.58
CA VAL A 82 -2.95 19.17 -16.83
C VAL A 82 -4.24 19.47 -17.61
N ASP A 83 -5.38 19.34 -16.94
CA ASP A 83 -6.72 19.85 -17.31
C ASP A 83 -7.77 19.54 -16.21
N GLY A 84 -7.35 19.07 -15.03
CA GLY A 84 -8.25 18.51 -14.01
C GLY A 84 -8.79 17.11 -14.36
N THR A 85 -8.30 16.52 -15.45
CA THR A 85 -8.59 15.14 -15.82
C THR A 85 -7.75 14.20 -14.96
N HIS A 86 -8.28 13.02 -14.66
CA HIS A 86 -7.57 11.97 -13.94
C HIS A 86 -7.29 10.83 -14.92
N ALA A 87 -6.02 10.47 -15.08
CA ALA A 87 -5.60 9.33 -15.88
C ALA A 87 -5.14 8.21 -14.96
N SER A 88 -5.32 6.95 -15.37
CA SER A 88 -4.69 5.85 -14.65
C SER A 88 -3.17 5.96 -14.74
N VAL A 89 -2.45 5.51 -13.70
CA VAL A 89 -0.97 5.53 -13.72
C VAL A 89 -0.42 4.80 -14.95
N LYS A 90 -1.04 3.69 -15.34
CA LYS A 90 -0.68 2.92 -16.55
C LYS A 90 -0.83 3.75 -17.82
N GLU A 91 -1.98 4.37 -18.04
CA GLU A 91 -2.22 5.18 -19.24
C GLU A 91 -1.32 6.42 -19.32
N TYR A 92 -1.11 7.07 -18.17
CA TYR A 92 -0.25 8.24 -18.10
C TYR A 92 1.21 7.89 -18.42
N LEU A 93 1.71 6.79 -17.86
CA LEU A 93 3.05 6.30 -18.16
C LEU A 93 3.18 5.78 -19.58
N SER A 94 2.15 5.12 -20.13
CA SER A 94 2.15 4.72 -21.54
C SER A 94 2.24 5.95 -22.45
N SER A 95 1.47 7.00 -22.16
CA SER A 95 1.49 8.25 -22.92
C SER A 95 2.84 8.96 -22.84
N LEU A 96 3.48 8.94 -21.66
CA LEU A 96 4.81 9.52 -21.47
C LEU A 96 5.92 8.66 -22.06
N ALA A 97 5.81 7.33 -22.01
CA ALA A 97 6.79 6.42 -22.59
C ALA A 97 6.81 6.55 -24.13
N GLU A 98 5.68 6.85 -24.76
CA GLU A 98 5.64 7.21 -26.18
C GLU A 98 6.42 8.50 -26.48
N ILE A 99 6.38 9.48 -25.58
CA ILE A 99 7.09 10.76 -25.73
C ILE A 99 8.57 10.64 -25.35
N ALA A 100 8.90 9.85 -24.34
CA ALA A 100 10.25 9.69 -23.81
C ALA A 100 11.13 8.73 -24.64
N ASN A 101 10.53 7.95 -25.55
CA ASN A 101 11.19 7.02 -26.44
C ASN A 101 11.38 7.58 -27.87
N GLU A 102 11.53 8.91 -28.00
CA GLU A 102 11.91 9.62 -29.25
C GLU A 102 13.30 10.27 -29.15
#